data_AF-A0A7D6GIU1-F1
#
_entry.id   AF-A0A7D6GIU1-F1
#
_cell.length_a   1.000
_cell.length_b   1.000
_cell.length_c   1.000
_cell.angle_alpha   90.00
_cell.angle_beta   90.00
_cell.angle_gamma   90.00
#
_symmetry.space_group_name_H-M   'P 1'
#
loop_
_entity.id
_entity.type
_entity.pdbx_description
1 polymer ?
#
loop_
_entity_poly.entity_id
_entity_poly.type
_entity_poly.pdbx_seq_one_letter_code
_entity_poly.pdbx_strand_id
1 'polypeptide(L)'
;MRVTRKLRIDLERREVAVGTEITVRVRDNRRYPVEGAVVSTETKSVRTDERGLCRLRFDSPGFWKLTAAKSPSERVAYKRASALVRVVPNAAALRPYRPMNTR
;
A
#
# COMPACT_ATOMS: atom_id res chain seq x y z
N MET A 1 -7.81 -4.70 -31.02
CA MET A 1 -6.50 -4.98 -30.39
C MET A 1 -6.49 -4.45 -28.96
N ARG A 2 -6.05 -5.23 -27.96
CA ARG A 2 -5.92 -4.78 -26.56
C ARG A 2 -4.50 -4.28 -26.30
N VAL A 3 -4.37 -3.08 -25.74
CA VAL A 3 -3.06 -2.55 -25.32
C VAL A 3 -2.73 -3.10 -23.94
N THR A 4 -1.50 -3.58 -23.76
CA THR A 4 -1.03 -4.01 -22.44
C THR A 4 -0.33 -2.86 -21.73
N ARG A 5 -0.79 -2.52 -20.53
CA ARG A 5 -0.18 -1.53 -19.65
C ARG A 5 0.43 -2.22 -18.43
N LYS A 6 1.58 -1.74 -17.96
CA LYS A 6 2.21 -2.26 -16.73
C LYS A 6 1.83 -1.36 -15.57
N LEU A 7 1.30 -1.95 -14.50
CA LEU A 7 1.08 -1.20 -13.27
C LEU A 7 2.43 -0.88 -12.60
N ARG A 8 2.42 0.15 -11.78
CA ARG A 8 3.50 0.58 -10.90
C ARG A 8 2.90 1.02 -9.57
N ILE A 9 3.56 0.65 -8.49
CA ILE A 9 3.20 1.05 -7.14
C ILE A 9 4.26 2.05 -6.68
N ASP A 10 3.83 3.27 -6.41
CA ASP A 10 4.64 4.32 -5.83
C ASP A 10 4.23 4.52 -4.37
N LEU A 11 5.23 4.54 -3.50
CA LEU A 11 5.09 4.69 -2.06
C LEU A 11 5.88 5.93 -1.65
N GLU A 12 5.28 6.80 -0.84
CA GLU A 12 5.99 7.97 -0.31
C GLU A 12 7.13 7.55 0.62
N ARG A 13 6.92 6.46 1.37
CA ARG A 13 7.90 5.88 2.28
C ARG A 13 7.87 4.36 2.16
N ARG A 14 9.07 3.77 2.16
CA ARG A 14 9.23 2.29 2.17
C ARG A 14 9.37 1.72 3.57
N GLU A 15 9.57 2.57 4.57
CA GLU A 15 9.61 2.20 5.98
C GLU A 15 8.63 3.07 6.77
N VAL A 16 7.74 2.44 7.54
CA VAL A 16 6.64 3.11 8.26
C VAL A 16 6.41 2.46 9.62
N ALA A 17 5.96 3.23 10.62
CA ALA A 17 5.68 2.68 11.94
C ALA A 17 4.30 1.99 11.98
N VAL A 18 4.16 0.96 12.81
CA VAL A 18 2.87 0.34 13.13
C VAL A 18 1.85 1.40 13.55
N GLY A 19 0.61 1.28 13.05
CA GLY A 19 -0.48 2.21 13.28
C GLY A 19 -0.47 3.44 12.37
N THR A 20 0.56 3.63 11.55
CA THR A 20 0.63 4.73 10.58
C THR A 20 -0.17 4.39 9.33
N GLU A 21 -1.04 5.31 8.90
CA GLU A 21 -1.70 5.25 7.59
C GLU A 21 -0.72 5.71 6.50
N ILE A 22 -0.59 4.91 5.45
CA ILE A 22 0.25 5.22 4.29
C ILE A 22 -0.60 5.41 3.06
N THR A 23 -0.20 6.36 2.22
CA THR A 23 -0.80 6.57 0.90
C THR A 23 -0.01 5.76 -0.13
N VAL A 24 -0.72 4.88 -0.84
CA VAL A 24 -0.18 4.09 -1.95
C VAL A 24 -0.74 4.67 -3.24
N ARG A 25 0.14 4.93 -4.20
CA ARG A 25 -0.27 5.41 -5.53
C ARG A 25 -0.02 4.34 -6.58
N VAL A 26 -1.05 4.01 -7.35
CA VAL A 26 -0.96 3.10 -8.49
C VAL A 26 -1.01 3.89 -9.78
N ARG A 27 -0.01 3.66 -10.63
CA ARG A 27 0.14 4.31 -11.94
C ARG A 27 0.39 3.26 -13.01
N ASP A 28 0.17 3.62 -14.27
CA ASP A 28 0.62 2.81 -15.40
C ASP A 28 2.04 3.18 -15.85
N ASN A 29 2.58 2.48 -16.84
CA ASN A 29 3.90 2.74 -17.41
C ASN A 29 4.01 4.09 -18.15
N ARG A 30 2.89 4.77 -18.41
CA ARG A 30 2.83 6.13 -18.95
C ARG A 30 2.65 7.18 -17.85
N ARG A 31 2.76 6.77 -16.58
CA ARG A 31 2.60 7.59 -15.37
C ARG A 31 1.18 8.13 -15.16
N TYR A 32 0.19 7.59 -15.88
CA TYR A 32 -1.21 7.94 -15.61
C TYR A 32 -1.71 7.25 -14.34
N PRO A 33 -2.52 7.93 -13.51
CA PRO A 33 -3.18 7.29 -12.38
C PRO A 33 -4.09 6.17 -12.86
N VAL A 34 -4.17 5.08 -12.09
CA VAL A 34 -5.03 3.95 -12.40
C VAL A 34 -6.10 3.83 -11.34
N GLU A 35 -7.30 4.29 -11.66
CA GLU A 35 -8.49 4.12 -10.82
C GLU A 35 -8.94 2.67 -10.73
N GLY A 36 -9.53 2.26 -9.60
CA GLY A 36 -10.17 0.95 -9.45
C GLY A 36 -9.21 -0.23 -9.51
N ALA A 37 -7.89 0.02 -9.51
CA ALA A 37 -6.91 -1.02 -9.26
C ALA A 37 -7.05 -1.50 -7.81
N VAL A 38 -7.07 -2.81 -7.62
CA VAL A 38 -7.07 -3.48 -6.32
C VAL A 38 -5.63 -3.60 -5.85
N VAL A 39 -5.33 -2.98 -4.73
CA VAL A 39 -4.06 -3.15 -3.99
C VAL A 39 -4.32 -4.11 -2.85
N SER A 40 -3.70 -5.28 -2.90
CA SER A 40 -3.79 -6.30 -1.86
C SER A 40 -2.49 -6.44 -1.08
N THR A 41 -2.65 -6.66 0.23
CA THR A 41 -1.63 -7.26 1.11
C THR A 41 -2.02 -8.72 1.37
N GLU A 42 -1.29 -9.39 2.26
CA GLU A 42 -1.63 -10.72 2.75
C GLU A 42 -2.99 -10.77 3.47
N THR A 43 -3.39 -9.70 4.15
CA THR A 43 -4.57 -9.69 5.04
C THR A 43 -5.73 -8.83 4.56
N LYS A 44 -5.51 -7.91 3.61
CA LYS A 44 -6.53 -6.93 3.19
C LYS A 44 -6.38 -6.56 1.72
N SER A 45 -7.45 -6.01 1.16
CA SER A 45 -7.43 -5.43 -0.18
C SER A 45 -8.23 -4.14 -0.22
N VAL A 46 -7.73 -3.16 -0.96
CA VAL A 46 -8.35 -1.84 -1.09
C VAL A 46 -8.31 -1.40 -2.55
N ARG A 47 -9.36 -0.73 -3.02
CA ARG A 47 -9.40 -0.16 -4.37
C ARG A 47 -8.84 1.27 -4.38
N THR A 48 -8.20 1.60 -5.48
CA THR A 48 -7.72 2.96 -5.76
C THR A 48 -8.84 3.87 -6.25
N ASP A 49 -8.77 5.13 -5.85
CA ASP A 49 -9.68 6.20 -6.29
C ASP A 49 -9.33 6.72 -7.71
N GLU A 50 -10.06 7.74 -8.17
CA GLU A 50 -9.86 8.39 -9.48
C GLU A 50 -8.44 8.94 -9.68
N ARG A 51 -7.74 9.26 -8.59
CA ARG A 51 -6.35 9.76 -8.60
C ARG A 51 -5.33 8.62 -8.55
N GLY A 52 -5.81 7.36 -8.57
CA GLY A 52 -5.00 6.16 -8.41
C GLY A 52 -4.45 6.00 -7.00
N LEU A 53 -5.07 6.58 -5.99
CA LEU A 53 -4.62 6.56 -4.60
C LEU A 53 -5.44 5.58 -3.77
N CYS A 54 -4.80 4.89 -2.83
CA CYS A 54 -5.48 4.18 -1.77
C CYS A 54 -4.69 4.31 -0.46
N ARG A 55 -5.40 4.20 0.66
CA ARG A 55 -4.81 4.27 2.00
C ARG A 55 -4.72 2.89 2.62
N LEU A 56 -3.60 2.61 3.28
CA LEU A 56 -3.36 1.36 3.99
C LEU A 56 -2.74 1.65 5.35
N ARG A 57 -3.27 1.05 6.41
CA ARG A 57 -2.67 1.05 7.75
C ARG A 57 -2.18 -0.35 8.14
N PHE A 58 -0.99 -0.45 8.72
CA PHE A 58 -0.45 -1.73 9.18
C PHE A 58 -0.46 -1.81 10.70
N ASP A 59 -1.01 -2.90 11.23
CA ASP A 59 -1.17 -3.09 12.67
C ASP A 59 -0.12 -4.04 13.27
N SER A 60 0.71 -4.67 12.45
CA SER A 60 1.83 -5.50 12.88
C SER A 60 3.13 -5.13 12.16
N PRO A 61 4.28 -5.18 12.86
CA PRO A 61 5.59 -4.96 12.24
C PRO A 61 5.96 -6.12 11.31
N GLY A 62 6.87 -5.87 10.38
CA GLY A 62 7.35 -6.87 9.41
C GLY A 62 7.44 -6.34 7.98
N PHE A 63 7.77 -7.23 7.05
CA PHE A 63 7.78 -6.90 5.62
C PHE A 63 6.44 -7.23 4.99
N TRP A 64 5.80 -6.23 4.40
CA TRP A 64 4.50 -6.35 3.77
C TRP A 64 4.64 -6.23 2.26
N LYS A 65 4.20 -7.28 1.55
CA LYS A 65 4.12 -7.28 0.09
C LYS A 65 2.79 -6.66 -0.34
N LEU A 66 2.89 -5.57 -1.10
CA LEU A 66 1.79 -4.96 -1.82
C LEU A 66 1.73 -5.53 -3.22
N THR A 67 0.53 -5.91 -3.66
CA THR A 67 0.28 -6.35 -5.04
C THR A 67 -0.84 -5.51 -5.62
N ALA A 68 -0.57 -4.82 -6.73
CA ALA A 68 -1.56 -4.06 -7.48
C ALA A 68 -2.00 -4.88 -8.69
N ALA A 69 -3.30 -5.08 -8.81
CA ALA A 69 -3.95 -5.77 -9.90
C ALA A 69 -5.19 -4.99 -10.36
N LYS A 70 -5.48 -5.06 -11.66
CA LYS A 70 -6.72 -4.51 -12.23
C LYS A 70 -7.23 -5.46 -13.29
N SER A 71 -8.54 -5.73 -13.26
CA SER A 71 -9.18 -6.55 -14.27
C SER A 71 -9.00 -5.92 -15.66
N PRO A 72 -8.75 -6.73 -16.71
CA PRO A 72 -8.66 -6.23 -18.06
C PRO A 72 -10.01 -5.67 -18.51
N SER A 73 -9.95 -4.63 -19.33
CA SER A 73 -11.10 -4.09 -20.06
C SER A 73 -11.07 -4.55 -21.51
N GLU A 74 -12.08 -4.17 -22.30
CA GLU A 74 -12.12 -4.45 -23.74
C GLU A 74 -10.91 -3.89 -24.50
N ARG A 75 -10.37 -2.75 -24.06
CA ARG A 75 -9.29 -2.01 -24.75
C ARG A 75 -7.92 -2.16 -24.08
N VAL A 76 -7.89 -2.42 -22.77
CA VAL A 76 -6.66 -2.38 -21.96
C VAL A 76 -6.55 -3.60 -21.06
N ALA A 77 -5.42 -4.30 -21.16
CA ALA A 77 -5.00 -5.32 -20.19
C ALA A 77 -3.91 -4.75 -19.27
N TYR A 78 -3.89 -5.18 -18.01
CA TYR A 78 -2.92 -4.69 -17.02
C TYR A 78 -2.00 -5.82 -16.55
N LYS A 79 -0.69 -5.60 -16.61
CA LYS A 79 0.29 -6.42 -15.89
C LYS A 79 0.35 -5.97 -14.45
N ARG A 80 0.23 -6.94 -13.53
CA ARG A 80 0.32 -6.75 -12.08
C ARG A 80 1.68 -6.17 -11.68
N ALA A 81 1.71 -5.46 -10.57
CA ALA A 81 2.93 -4.92 -9.97
C ALA A 81 2.99 -5.26 -8.49
N SER A 82 4.20 -5.37 -7.95
CA SER A 82 4.40 -5.57 -6.51
C SER A 82 5.45 -4.63 -5.94
N ALA A 83 5.27 -4.26 -4.68
CA ALA A 83 6.20 -3.47 -3.90
C ALA A 83 6.31 -4.04 -2.48
N LEU A 84 7.43 -3.76 -1.81
CA LEU A 84 7.64 -4.14 -0.41
C LEU A 84 7.65 -2.89 0.47
N VAL A 85 6.94 -2.96 1.59
CA VAL A 85 6.96 -1.97 2.66
C VAL A 85 7.48 -2.64 3.92
N ARG A 86 8.43 -2.01 4.59
CA ARG A 86 8.89 -2.42 5.91
C ARG A 86 8.08 -1.68 6.97
N VAL A 87 7.44 -2.42 7.85
CA VAL A 87 6.71 -1.85 8.98
C VAL A 87 7.56 -2.09 10.23
N VAL A 88 7.92 -1.01 10.90
CA VAL A 88 8.73 -1.05 12.13
C VAL A 88 7.84 -0.85 13.36
N PRO A 89 8.18 -1.44 14.50
CA PRO A 89 7.46 -1.20 15.74
C PRO A 89 7.41 0.30 16.07
N ASN A 90 6.27 0.79 16.52
CA ASN A 90 6.17 2.15 16.99
C ASN A 90 6.83 2.25 18.38
N ALA A 91 8.06 2.78 18.44
CA ALA A 91 8.80 2.93 19.70
C ALA A 91 8.05 3.78 20.74
N ALA A 92 7.19 4.71 20.32
CA ALA A 92 6.34 5.46 21.25
C ALA A 92 5.24 4.59 21.88
N ALA A 93 4.71 3.60 21.14
CA ALA A 93 3.74 2.63 21.64
C ALA A 93 4.37 1.52 22.50
N LEU A 94 5.67 1.28 22.35
CA LEU A 94 6.42 0.29 23.12
C LEU A 94 6.96 0.81 24.46
N ARG A 95 6.71 2.08 24.83
CA ARG A 95 7.09 2.56 26.15
C ARG A 95 6.24 1.83 27.20
N PRO A 96 6.81 0.97 28.07
CA PRO A 96 6.03 0.40 29.16
C PRO A 96 5.53 1.57 30.03
N TYR A 97 4.23 1.57 30.30
CA TYR A 97 3.67 2.40 31.36
C TYR A 97 4.43 2.12 32.64
N ARG A 98 5.21 3.09 33.12
CA ARG A 98 5.87 3.02 34.43
C ARG A 98 4.87 3.60 35.41
N PRO A 99 4.11 2.80 36.19
CA PRO A 99 3.32 3.37 37.27
C PRO A 99 4.30 4.09 38.20
N MET A 100 4.12 5.40 38.30
CA MET A 100 4.88 6.25 39.21
C MET A 100 4.41 5.87 40.61
N ASN A 101 5.12 4.94 41.24
CA ASN A 101 4.84 4.55 42.62
C ASN A 101 5.01 5.79 43.48
N THR A 102 3.89 6.37 43.93
CA THR A 102 3.88 7.52 44.82
C THR A 102 4.05 6.97 46.24
N ARG A 103 5.02 7.53 46.96
CA ARG A 103 5.39 7.16 48.32
C ARG A 103 4.27 7.41 49.32
#